data_AF-A0A4U5TSM5-F1
#
_entry.id   AF-A0A4U5TSM5-F1
#
_cell.length_a   1.000
_cell.length_b   1.000
_cell.length_c   1.000
_cell.angle_alpha   90.00
_cell.angle_beta   90.00
_cell.angle_gamma   90.00
#
_symmetry.space_group_name_H-M   'P 1'
#
loop_
_entity.id
_entity.type
_entity.pdbx_description
1 polymer ?
#
loop_
_entity_poly.entity_id
_entity_poly.type
_entity_poly.pdbx_seq_one_letter_code
_entity_poly.pdbx_strand_id
1 'polypeptide(L)'
;MLQYDKNKYKAYNSKHWMILHWKINPGLFINELILGQRLPKLSLVDKTSSKPLIERSLIPCPHCKTFHDAKTWSAQNGTAFKNWFGLYCPNCGEIIPCIFNYTSLVILALSYPIWFSFKNKWKQKWLAKQPERYKNLDLTSKPNPYDGWGWIRIGLGWGSVMFVIMSILYPYFIEGDFRWVKVFIGIPVWTIGGLAFGYMMKVLMGKPGNKTA
;
A
#
# COMPACT_ATOMS: atom_id res chain seq x y z
N MET A 1 -19.46 0.01 15.59
CA MET A 1 -18.99 -0.38 14.23
C MET A 1 -19.47 0.68 13.26
N LEU A 2 -18.64 1.05 12.27
CA LEU A 2 -19.06 1.97 11.21
C LEU A 2 -20.21 1.35 10.41
N GLN A 3 -21.31 2.10 10.24
CA GLN A 3 -22.43 1.70 9.39
C GLN A 3 -22.21 2.21 7.96
N TYR A 4 -22.44 1.35 6.97
CA TYR A 4 -22.42 1.69 5.55
C TYR A 4 -23.43 0.80 4.83
N ASP A 5 -23.95 1.28 3.71
CA ASP A 5 -24.88 0.52 2.88
C ASP A 5 -24.17 -0.66 2.21
N LYS A 6 -24.55 -1.88 2.59
CA LYS A 6 -24.00 -3.14 2.04
C LYS A 6 -24.49 -3.41 0.61
N ASN A 7 -25.59 -2.79 0.18
CA ASN A 7 -26.10 -2.90 -1.19
C ASN A 7 -25.25 -2.06 -2.13
N LYS A 8 -24.84 -0.85 -1.70
CA LYS A 8 -23.92 0.00 -2.45
C LYS A 8 -22.45 -0.40 -2.34
N TYR A 9 -21.97 -0.75 -1.14
CA TYR A 9 -20.53 -0.97 -0.89
C TYR A 9 -20.18 -2.42 -0.57
N LYS A 10 -19.11 -2.90 -1.20
CA LYS A 10 -18.45 -4.16 -0.83
C LYS A 10 -17.30 -3.87 0.13
N ALA A 11 -17.31 -4.52 1.30
CA ALA A 11 -16.26 -4.37 2.29
C ALA A 11 -15.10 -5.36 2.10
N TYR A 12 -13.90 -4.83 2.20
CA TYR A 12 -12.64 -5.57 2.25
C TYR A 12 -12.09 -5.40 3.65
N ASN A 13 -12.13 -6.48 4.43
CA ASN A 13 -11.68 -6.53 5.82
C ASN A 13 -10.68 -7.68 6.00
N SER A 14 -10.29 -7.95 7.24
CA SER A 14 -9.31 -8.98 7.59
C SER A 14 -9.57 -10.40 7.06
N LYS A 15 -10.78 -10.71 6.60
CA LYS A 15 -11.14 -12.01 6.01
C LYS A 15 -10.82 -12.11 4.51
N HIS A 16 -10.57 -10.99 3.83
CA HIS A 16 -10.27 -11.00 2.41
C HIS A 16 -8.86 -11.54 2.16
N TRP A 17 -8.69 -12.42 1.16
CA TRP A 17 -7.42 -13.11 0.89
C TRP A 17 -6.24 -12.16 0.72
N MET A 18 -6.43 -11.02 0.04
CA MET A 18 -5.37 -10.04 -0.20
C MET A 18 -4.90 -9.36 1.10
N ILE A 19 -5.82 -9.19 2.05
CA ILE A 19 -5.50 -8.68 3.39
C ILE A 19 -4.83 -9.76 4.23
N LEU A 20 -5.23 -11.02 4.07
CA LEU A 20 -4.55 -12.15 4.71
C LEU A 20 -3.10 -12.28 4.22
N HIS A 21 -2.88 -12.24 2.90
CA HIS A 21 -1.55 -12.21 2.30
C HIS A 21 -0.69 -11.08 2.90
N TRP A 22 -1.27 -9.88 3.06
CA TRP A 22 -0.57 -8.77 3.70
C TRP A 22 -0.11 -9.09 5.13
N LYS A 23 -0.94 -9.79 5.91
CA LYS A 23 -0.60 -10.13 7.29
C LYS A 23 0.53 -11.15 7.41
N ILE A 24 0.57 -12.13 6.51
CA ILE A 24 1.45 -13.30 6.63
C ILE A 24 2.77 -13.14 5.87
N ASN A 25 2.82 -12.31 4.83
CA ASN A 25 4.01 -12.19 3.99
C ASN A 25 5.15 -11.50 4.77
N PRO A 26 6.26 -12.21 5.09
CA PRO A 26 7.30 -11.65 5.92
C PRO A 26 7.98 -10.45 5.27
N GLY A 27 8.13 -10.42 3.94
CA GLY A 27 8.79 -9.31 3.24
C GLY A 27 8.11 -7.95 3.40
N LEU A 28 6.83 -7.93 3.78
CA LEU A 28 6.08 -6.68 3.97
C LEU A 28 6.46 -5.93 5.25
N PHE A 29 7.32 -6.47 6.12
CA PHE A 29 7.87 -5.68 7.23
C PHE A 29 8.66 -4.46 6.73
N ILE A 30 9.30 -4.55 5.55
CA ILE A 30 10.01 -3.43 4.93
C ILE A 30 9.00 -2.32 4.60
N ASN A 31 7.87 -2.68 3.99
CA ASN A 31 6.80 -1.74 3.69
C ASN A 31 6.24 -1.09 4.96
N GLU A 32 5.93 -1.87 6.00
CA GLU A 32 5.30 -1.35 7.22
C GLU A 32 6.26 -0.56 8.12
N LEU A 33 7.44 -1.10 8.41
CA LEU A 33 8.35 -0.54 9.42
C LEU A 33 9.34 0.44 8.83
N ILE A 34 9.90 0.16 7.65
CA ILE A 34 10.90 1.03 7.02
C ILE A 34 10.23 2.16 6.25
N LEU A 35 9.35 1.82 5.30
CA LEU A 35 8.69 2.82 4.45
C LEU A 35 7.47 3.48 5.11
N GLY A 36 6.88 2.85 6.13
CA GLY A 36 5.67 3.34 6.77
C GLY A 36 4.42 3.22 5.90
N GLN A 37 4.38 2.29 4.94
CA GLN A 37 3.16 1.95 4.20
C GLN A 37 2.19 1.20 5.11
N ARG A 38 0.91 1.55 5.07
CA ARG A 38 -0.12 0.89 5.90
C ARG A 38 -1.33 0.51 5.08
N LEU A 39 -1.97 -0.60 5.46
CA LEU A 39 -3.25 -1.03 4.92
C LEU A 39 -4.35 -0.80 5.98
N PRO A 40 -5.43 -0.06 5.66
CA PRO A 40 -6.51 0.18 6.62
C PRO A 40 -7.20 -1.13 7.02
N LYS A 41 -7.79 -1.17 8.23
CA LYS A 41 -8.55 -2.36 8.68
C LYS A 41 -9.81 -2.63 7.85
N LEU A 42 -10.36 -1.58 7.25
CA LEU A 42 -11.55 -1.61 6.43
C LEU A 42 -11.33 -0.72 5.21
N SER A 43 -11.51 -1.31 4.03
CA SER A 43 -11.71 -0.58 2.78
C SER A 43 -13.07 -0.92 2.21
N LEU A 44 -13.69 0.03 1.53
CA LEU A 44 -14.96 -0.13 0.85
C LEU A 44 -14.73 0.03 -0.65
N VAL A 45 -15.51 -0.69 -1.44
CA VAL A 45 -15.50 -0.59 -2.89
C VAL A 45 -16.93 -0.35 -3.34
N ASP A 46 -17.17 0.76 -4.02
CA ASP A 46 -18.50 1.08 -4.58
C ASP A 46 -18.83 0.09 -5.70
N LYS A 47 -19.95 -0.60 -5.57
CA LYS A 47 -20.43 -1.56 -6.57
C LYS A 47 -21.23 -0.89 -7.69
N THR A 48 -21.82 0.28 -7.42
CA THR A 48 -22.73 0.98 -8.34
C THR A 48 -21.99 1.83 -9.37
N SER A 49 -20.74 2.19 -9.08
CA SER A 49 -19.90 2.95 -9.99
C SER A 49 -19.30 2.09 -11.09
N SER A 50 -19.38 2.53 -12.34
CA SER A 50 -18.69 1.89 -13.49
C SER A 50 -17.20 2.25 -13.60
N LYS A 51 -16.68 3.07 -12.68
CA LYS A 51 -15.28 3.48 -12.69
C LYS A 51 -14.32 2.30 -12.42
N PRO A 52 -13.03 2.44 -12.76
CA PRO A 52 -12.00 1.49 -12.36
C PRO A 52 -11.97 1.25 -10.85
N LEU A 53 -11.51 0.06 -10.45
CA LEU A 53 -11.43 -0.34 -9.03
C LEU A 53 -10.71 0.69 -8.17
N ILE A 54 -9.62 1.27 -8.66
CA ILE A 54 -8.84 2.26 -7.90
C ILE A 54 -9.63 3.54 -7.60
N GLU A 55 -10.53 3.96 -8.49
CA GLU A 55 -11.32 5.19 -8.35
C GLU A 55 -12.61 5.01 -7.55
N ARG A 56 -13.11 3.77 -7.45
CA ARG A 56 -14.29 3.43 -6.65
C ARG A 56 -13.93 2.81 -5.30
N SER A 57 -12.64 2.81 -4.95
CA SER A 57 -12.12 2.36 -3.67
C SER A 57 -12.13 3.50 -2.66
N LEU A 58 -12.68 3.23 -1.48
CA LEU A 58 -12.90 4.20 -0.43
C LEU A 58 -12.34 3.67 0.90
N ILE A 59 -11.86 4.58 1.74
CA ILE A 59 -11.40 4.27 3.09
C ILE A 59 -12.24 5.11 4.06
N PRO A 60 -13.11 4.47 4.85
CA PRO A 60 -13.92 5.17 5.81
C PRO A 60 -13.13 5.53 7.08
N CYS A 61 -13.33 6.74 7.58
CA CYS A 61 -12.83 7.11 8.90
C CYS A 61 -13.83 6.69 9.99
N PRO A 62 -13.44 5.89 10.99
CA PRO A 62 -14.35 5.46 12.06
C PRO A 62 -14.74 6.58 13.03
N HIS A 63 -13.98 7.69 13.02
CA HIS A 63 -14.16 8.81 13.96
C HIS A 63 -15.17 9.83 13.43
N CYS A 64 -14.96 10.36 12.22
CA CYS A 64 -15.84 11.37 11.62
C CYS A 64 -16.80 10.81 10.56
N LYS A 65 -16.77 9.50 10.29
CA LYS A 65 -17.63 8.78 9.32
C LYS A 65 -17.46 9.21 7.85
N THR A 66 -16.54 10.13 7.56
CA THR A 66 -16.19 10.53 6.18
C THR A 66 -15.62 9.36 5.40
N PHE A 67 -16.08 9.19 4.16
CA PHE A 67 -15.50 8.25 3.20
C PHE A 67 -14.48 8.98 2.35
N HIS A 68 -13.22 8.59 2.47
CA HIS A 68 -12.13 9.16 1.69
C HIS A 68 -11.88 8.32 0.43
N ASP A 69 -11.54 8.97 -0.68
CA ASP A 69 -10.98 8.29 -1.84
C ASP A 69 -9.68 7.57 -1.42
N ALA A 70 -9.51 6.30 -1.78
CA ALA A 70 -8.31 5.53 -1.45
C ALA A 70 -7.02 6.18 -2.00
N LYS A 71 -7.11 6.96 -3.09
CA LYS A 71 -6.00 7.74 -3.67
C LYS A 71 -5.45 8.80 -2.72
N THR A 72 -6.17 9.13 -1.64
CA THR A 72 -5.68 9.98 -0.54
C THR A 72 -4.36 9.47 0.04
N TRP A 73 -4.11 8.16 0.04
CA TRP A 73 -2.88 7.53 0.52
C TRP A 73 -2.17 6.77 -0.60
N SER A 74 -1.90 7.46 -1.71
CA SER A 74 -1.27 6.89 -2.90
C SER A 74 0.10 7.49 -3.18
N ALA A 75 0.88 6.80 -4.04
CA ALA A 75 2.17 7.31 -4.49
C ALA A 75 2.00 8.58 -5.36
N GLN A 76 0.91 8.66 -6.14
CA GLN A 76 0.58 9.82 -6.97
C GLN A 76 0.40 11.11 -6.18
N ASN A 77 -0.06 10.99 -4.93
CA ASN A 77 -0.23 12.10 -3.98
C ASN A 77 0.91 12.23 -2.96
N GLY A 78 2.00 11.45 -3.09
CA GLY A 78 3.13 11.50 -2.15
C GLY A 78 2.79 11.04 -0.73
N THR A 79 1.66 10.36 -0.54
CA THR A 79 1.08 10.03 0.77
C THR A 79 0.97 8.53 1.03
N ALA A 80 1.42 7.67 0.11
CA ALA A 80 1.46 6.21 0.30
C ALA A 80 2.34 5.77 1.49
N PHE A 81 3.43 6.49 1.73
CA PHE A 81 4.46 6.14 2.71
C PHE A 81 4.44 7.07 3.92
N LYS A 82 5.33 6.82 4.89
CA LYS A 82 5.51 7.62 6.11
C LYS A 82 4.26 7.67 6.99
N ASN A 83 3.49 6.59 7.04
CA ASN A 83 2.25 6.43 7.80
C ASN A 83 2.42 5.47 9.00
N TRP A 84 3.59 5.47 9.66
CA TRP A 84 3.95 4.45 10.66
C TRP A 84 2.93 4.22 11.80
N PHE A 85 2.18 5.24 12.20
CA PHE A 85 1.17 5.14 13.26
C PHE A 85 -0.24 4.80 12.77
N GLY A 86 -0.46 4.74 11.46
CA GLY A 86 -1.77 4.57 10.83
C GLY A 86 -2.02 5.63 9.75
N LEU A 87 -3.20 5.59 9.13
CA LEU A 87 -3.55 6.58 8.11
C LEU A 87 -4.11 7.83 8.79
N TYR A 88 -3.58 9.00 8.46
CA TYR A 88 -4.11 10.27 8.94
C TYR A 88 -5.39 10.66 8.19
N CYS A 89 -6.45 11.02 8.91
CA CYS A 89 -7.69 11.52 8.32
C CYS A 89 -7.59 13.03 8.06
N PRO A 90 -7.65 13.51 6.80
CA PRO A 90 -7.60 14.94 6.52
C PRO A 90 -8.84 15.72 6.99
N ASN A 91 -9.96 15.03 7.28
CA ASN A 91 -11.20 15.68 7.69
C ASN A 91 -11.27 15.97 9.20
N CYS A 92 -10.81 15.03 10.04
CA CYS A 92 -10.91 15.20 11.50
C CYS A 92 -9.56 15.16 12.24
N GLY A 93 -8.45 14.96 11.54
CA GLY A 93 -7.12 14.88 12.15
C GLY A 93 -6.80 13.57 12.87
N GLU A 94 -7.80 12.71 13.07
CA GLU A 94 -7.62 11.44 13.78
C GLU A 94 -6.94 10.36 12.94
N ILE A 95 -6.40 9.36 13.63
CA ILE A 95 -5.73 8.22 13.00
C ILE A 95 -6.73 7.12 12.68
N ILE A 96 -6.85 6.78 11.41
CA ILE A 96 -7.62 5.64 10.90
C ILE A 96 -6.82 4.35 11.19
N PRO A 97 -7.45 3.35 11.83
CA PRO A 97 -6.76 2.14 12.25
C PRO A 97 -6.38 1.25 11.06
N CYS A 98 -5.16 0.71 11.12
CA CYS A 98 -4.59 -0.18 10.11
C CYS A 98 -4.40 -1.59 10.66
N ILE A 99 -4.28 -2.56 9.76
CA ILE A 99 -3.80 -3.90 10.12
C ILE A 99 -2.29 -3.85 10.35
N PHE A 100 -1.78 -4.87 11.03
CA PHE A 100 -0.35 -5.13 11.11
C PHE A 100 -0.02 -6.45 10.44
N ASN A 101 1.15 -6.49 9.81
CA ASN A 101 1.83 -7.70 9.41
C ASN A 101 2.42 -8.43 10.63
N TYR A 102 2.35 -9.77 10.64
CA TYR A 102 2.78 -10.57 11.80
C TYR A 102 4.28 -10.48 12.04
N THR A 103 5.10 -10.51 10.98
CA THR A 103 6.56 -10.29 11.09
C THR A 103 6.86 -8.91 11.65
N SER A 104 6.11 -7.88 11.23
CA SER A 104 6.25 -6.53 11.78
C SER A 104 5.93 -6.49 13.28
N LEU A 105 4.90 -7.21 13.74
CA LEU A 105 4.58 -7.31 15.17
C LEU A 105 5.70 -8.00 15.96
N VAL A 106 6.26 -9.09 15.43
CA VAL A 106 7.38 -9.79 16.08
C VAL A 106 8.59 -8.87 16.23
N ILE A 107 8.98 -8.18 15.14
CA ILE A 107 10.10 -7.22 15.18
C ILE A 107 9.84 -6.10 16.20
N LEU A 108 8.63 -5.54 16.21
CA LEU A 108 8.26 -4.50 17.17
C LEU A 108 8.30 -5.02 18.61
N ALA A 109 7.83 -6.24 18.86
CA ALA A 109 7.86 -6.86 20.19
C ALA A 109 9.30 -7.08 20.68
N LEU A 110 10.17 -7.62 19.82
CA LEU A 110 11.58 -7.88 20.15
C LEU A 110 12.39 -6.58 20.33
N SER A 111 12.08 -5.55 19.55
CA SER A 111 12.75 -4.24 19.64
C SER A 111 12.14 -3.28 20.67
N TYR A 112 11.03 -3.66 21.32
CA TYR A 112 10.24 -2.80 22.20
C TYR A 112 11.07 -2.01 23.24
N PRO A 113 12.07 -2.60 23.93
CA PRO A 113 12.88 -1.88 24.91
C PRO A 113 13.61 -0.66 24.35
N ILE A 114 13.94 -0.66 23.06
CA ILE A 114 14.74 0.38 22.40
C ILE A 114 13.92 1.66 22.16
N TRP A 115 12.64 1.52 21.83
CA TRP A 115 11.82 2.64 21.34
C TRP A 115 10.60 2.96 22.20
N PHE A 116 10.26 2.12 23.19
CA PHE A 116 9.04 2.30 23.98
C PHE A 116 8.93 3.70 24.61
N SER A 117 10.00 4.16 25.25
CA SER A 117 10.07 5.47 25.92
C SER A 117 9.87 6.66 24.97
N PHE A 118 10.14 6.48 23.67
CA PHE A 118 10.05 7.55 22.66
C PHE A 118 8.77 7.49 21.82
N LYS A 119 8.05 6.36 21.85
CA LYS A 119 6.86 6.09 21.02
C LYS A 119 5.87 7.26 20.99
N ASN A 120 5.50 7.78 22.15
CA ASN A 120 4.50 8.85 22.25
C ASN A 120 5.01 10.16 21.66
N LYS A 121 6.27 10.52 21.92
CA LYS A 121 6.91 11.71 21.34
C LYS A 121 6.98 11.61 19.82
N TRP A 122 7.37 10.46 19.29
CA TRP A 122 7.40 10.20 17.85
C TRP A 122 6.01 10.27 17.23
N LYS A 123 5.00 9.69 17.88
CA LYS A 123 3.61 9.74 17.42
C LYS A 123 3.12 11.18 17.30
N GLN A 124 3.35 12.01 18.33
CA GLN A 124 2.92 13.41 18.30
C GLN A 124 3.67 14.22 17.24
N LYS A 125 4.99 14.07 17.15
CA LYS A 125 5.81 14.72 16.11
C LYS A 125 5.40 14.28 14.70
N TRP A 126 5.04 13.01 14.54
CA TRP A 126 4.52 12.47 13.29
C TRP A 126 3.16 13.09 12.96
N LEU A 127 2.23 13.13 13.92
CA LEU A 127 0.87 13.64 13.74
C LEU A 127 0.87 15.13 13.37
N ALA A 128 1.69 15.93 14.05
CA ALA A 128 1.82 17.37 13.78
C ALA A 128 2.26 17.69 12.34
N LYS A 129 3.01 16.79 11.69
CA LYS A 129 3.44 16.94 10.29
C LYS A 129 2.41 16.49 9.26
N GLN A 130 1.36 15.76 9.67
CA GLN A 130 0.42 15.19 8.72
C GLN A 130 -0.45 16.24 8.02
N PRO A 131 -1.07 17.24 8.70
CA PRO A 131 -1.99 18.16 8.04
C PRO A 131 -1.44 18.78 6.76
N GLU A 132 -0.17 19.20 6.78
CA GLU A 132 0.52 19.80 5.63
C GLU A 132 0.62 18.85 4.43
N ARG A 133 0.85 17.56 4.67
CA ARG A 133 0.97 16.54 3.61
C ARG A 133 -0.32 16.32 2.83
N TYR A 134 -1.48 16.71 3.38
CA TYR A 134 -2.79 16.45 2.78
C TYR A 134 -3.52 17.74 2.34
N LYS A 135 -2.85 18.91 2.31
CA LYS A 135 -3.48 20.17 1.85
C LYS A 135 -3.77 20.21 0.36
N ASN A 136 -2.86 19.70 -0.46
CA ASN A 136 -2.91 19.83 -1.92
C ASN A 136 -3.04 18.46 -2.60
N LEU A 137 -4.06 17.70 -2.19
CA LEU A 137 -4.33 16.39 -2.78
C LEU A 137 -5.00 16.54 -4.13
N ASP A 138 -4.52 15.77 -5.10
CA ASP A 138 -5.12 15.67 -6.41
C ASP A 138 -5.88 14.34 -6.53
N LEU A 139 -7.19 14.41 -6.35
CA LEU A 139 -8.07 13.24 -6.38
C LEU A 139 -8.81 13.10 -7.71
N THR A 140 -8.90 14.18 -8.51
CA THR A 140 -9.69 14.22 -9.75
C THR A 140 -8.85 14.14 -11.01
N SER A 141 -7.64 14.70 -11.01
CA SER A 141 -6.85 14.87 -12.24
C SER A 141 -5.99 13.65 -12.60
N LYS A 142 -5.73 12.76 -11.63
CA LYS A 142 -4.92 11.55 -11.83
C LYS A 142 -5.80 10.29 -11.88
N PRO A 143 -6.08 9.75 -13.08
CA PRO A 143 -6.77 8.46 -13.23
C PRO A 143 -5.82 7.30 -12.89
N ASN A 144 -6.29 6.07 -13.12
CA ASN A 144 -5.59 4.83 -12.82
C ASN A 144 -4.11 4.87 -13.28
N PRO A 145 -3.12 4.74 -12.35
CA PRO A 145 -1.69 4.83 -12.67
C PRO A 145 -1.20 3.71 -13.58
N TYR A 146 -2.00 2.66 -13.78
CA TYR A 146 -1.70 1.54 -14.65
C TYR A 146 -2.25 1.71 -16.08
N ASP A 147 -2.99 2.77 -16.37
CA ASP A 147 -3.53 3.04 -17.71
C ASP A 147 -2.41 3.44 -18.71
N GLY A 148 -2.69 3.27 -20.01
CA GLY A 148 -1.75 3.57 -21.08
C GLY A 148 -0.41 2.85 -20.93
N TRP A 149 0.68 3.62 -20.83
CA TRP A 149 2.05 3.15 -20.59
C TRP A 149 2.43 3.09 -19.10
N GLY A 150 1.54 3.49 -18.19
CA GLY A 150 1.79 3.55 -16.75
C GLY A 150 2.14 2.18 -16.15
N TRP A 151 1.44 1.12 -16.57
CA TRP A 151 1.72 -0.24 -16.11
C TRP A 151 3.12 -0.74 -16.49
N ILE A 152 3.65 -0.32 -17.65
CA ILE A 152 5.00 -0.67 -18.10
C ILE A 152 6.02 0.02 -17.19
N ARG A 153 5.84 1.33 -16.96
CA ARG A 153 6.75 2.10 -16.09
C ARG A 153 6.78 1.55 -14.67
N ILE A 154 5.61 1.27 -14.10
CA ILE A 154 5.52 0.70 -12.74
C ILE A 154 6.06 -0.73 -12.71
N GLY A 155 5.73 -1.54 -13.71
CA GLY A 155 6.19 -2.93 -13.82
C GLY A 155 7.71 -3.03 -13.94
N LEU A 156 8.31 -2.28 -14.87
CA LEU A 156 9.76 -2.23 -15.05
C LEU A 156 10.47 -1.58 -13.86
N GLY A 157 9.89 -0.55 -13.25
CA GLY A 157 10.43 0.06 -12.03
C GLY A 157 10.49 -0.96 -10.89
N TRP A 158 9.42 -1.71 -10.67
CA TRP A 158 9.40 -2.80 -9.69
C TRP A 158 10.38 -3.92 -10.05
N GLY A 159 10.39 -4.38 -11.31
CA GLY A 159 11.30 -5.42 -11.78
C GLY A 159 12.77 -5.04 -11.63
N SER A 160 13.13 -3.77 -11.89
CA SER A 160 14.48 -3.25 -11.71
C SER A 160 14.92 -3.28 -10.25
N VAL A 161 14.03 -2.85 -9.34
CA VAL A 161 14.31 -2.91 -7.89
C VAL A 161 14.49 -4.37 -7.44
N MET A 162 13.63 -5.27 -7.90
CA MET A 162 13.73 -6.68 -7.54
C MET A 162 14.99 -7.34 -8.11
N PHE A 163 15.39 -7.01 -9.33
CA PHE A 163 16.65 -7.46 -9.91
C PHE A 163 17.85 -7.06 -9.05
N VAL A 164 17.95 -5.79 -8.67
CA VAL A 164 19.06 -5.32 -7.83
C VAL A 164 19.07 -6.03 -6.49
N ILE A 165 17.92 -6.17 -5.83
CA ILE A 165 17.84 -6.82 -4.53
C ILE A 165 18.18 -8.31 -4.64
N MET A 166 17.56 -9.03 -5.57
CA MET A 166 17.57 -10.50 -5.60
C MET A 166 18.72 -11.10 -6.41
N SER A 167 19.22 -10.40 -7.43
CA SER A 167 20.30 -10.89 -8.28
C SER A 167 21.67 -10.31 -7.89
N ILE A 168 21.72 -9.23 -7.10
CA ILE A 168 22.97 -8.58 -6.70
C ILE A 168 23.11 -8.54 -5.18
N LEU A 169 22.26 -7.79 -4.47
CA LEU A 169 22.46 -7.52 -3.04
C LEU A 169 22.32 -8.79 -2.19
N TYR A 170 21.28 -9.58 -2.41
CA TYR A 170 21.04 -10.80 -1.63
C TYR A 170 22.15 -11.86 -1.84
N PRO A 171 22.54 -12.22 -3.08
CA PRO A 171 23.63 -13.16 -3.28
C PRO A 171 24.97 -12.65 -2.75
N TYR A 172 25.24 -11.34 -2.87
CA TYR A 172 26.52 -10.77 -2.44
C TYR A 172 26.65 -10.67 -0.91
N PHE A 173 25.61 -10.21 -0.21
CA PHE A 173 25.68 -9.93 1.23
C PHE A 173 25.16 -11.07 2.12
N ILE A 174 24.27 -11.92 1.63
CA ILE A 174 23.58 -12.93 2.44
C ILE A 174 23.97 -14.35 2.05
N GLU A 175 23.88 -14.69 0.76
CA GLU A 175 24.10 -16.06 0.29
C GLU A 175 25.57 -16.41 0.08
N GLY A 176 26.41 -15.42 -0.29
CA GLY A 176 27.82 -15.62 -0.62
C GLY A 176 28.08 -16.25 -2.00
N ASP A 177 27.04 -16.60 -2.77
CA ASP A 177 27.13 -17.24 -4.10
C ASP A 177 26.85 -16.24 -5.25
N PHE A 178 27.56 -15.12 -5.24
CA PHE A 178 27.48 -14.11 -6.30
C PHE A 178 28.15 -14.62 -7.58
N ARG A 179 27.37 -14.75 -8.66
CA ARG A 179 27.87 -15.16 -9.99
C ARG A 179 27.31 -14.26 -11.08
N TRP A 180 28.18 -13.77 -11.96
CA TRP A 180 27.78 -12.96 -13.11
C TRP A 180 26.76 -13.66 -14.02
N VAL A 181 26.83 -14.99 -14.16
CA VAL A 181 25.84 -15.76 -14.93
C VAL A 181 24.42 -15.59 -14.35
N LYS A 182 24.26 -15.62 -13.02
CA LYS A 182 22.94 -15.37 -12.36
C LYS A 182 22.46 -13.94 -12.59
N VAL A 183 23.38 -12.97 -12.63
CA VAL A 183 23.07 -11.57 -12.94
C VAL A 183 22.54 -11.43 -14.37
N PHE A 184 23.25 -11.99 -15.37
CA PHE A 184 22.81 -11.92 -16.76
C PHE A 184 21.49 -12.65 -17.02
N ILE A 185 21.27 -13.81 -16.39
CA ILE A 185 19.98 -14.52 -16.44
C ILE A 185 18.88 -13.73 -15.72
N GLY A 186 19.23 -13.00 -14.65
CA GLY A 186 18.29 -12.18 -13.90
C GLY A 186 17.66 -11.07 -14.75
N ILE A 187 18.40 -10.45 -15.68
CA ILE A 187 17.90 -9.34 -16.50
C ILE A 187 16.61 -9.72 -17.27
N PRO A 188 16.59 -10.76 -18.13
CA PRO A 188 15.36 -11.15 -18.83
C PRO A 188 14.28 -11.64 -17.86
N VAL A 189 14.64 -12.38 -16.81
CA VAL A 189 13.68 -12.91 -15.82
C VAL A 189 12.93 -11.79 -15.11
N TRP A 190 13.63 -10.79 -14.58
CA TRP A 190 13.02 -9.68 -13.85
C TRP A 190 12.33 -8.67 -14.77
N THR A 191 12.77 -8.56 -16.02
CA THR A 191 12.05 -7.76 -17.04
C THR A 191 10.69 -8.38 -17.34
N ILE A 192 10.66 -9.68 -17.65
CA ILE A 192 9.41 -10.42 -17.93
C ILE A 192 8.52 -10.40 -16.68
N GLY A 193 9.08 -10.70 -15.51
CA GLY A 193 8.35 -10.67 -14.24
C GLY A 193 7.77 -9.28 -13.92
N GLY A 194 8.54 -8.22 -14.15
CA GLY A 194 8.09 -6.84 -13.98
C GLY A 194 6.96 -6.46 -14.91
N LEU A 195 7.04 -6.84 -16.19
CA LEU A 195 5.96 -6.61 -17.16
C LEU A 195 4.70 -7.41 -16.81
N ALA A 196 4.85 -8.68 -16.43
CA ALA A 196 3.75 -9.51 -15.98
C ALA A 196 3.05 -8.93 -14.75
N PHE A 197 3.83 -8.47 -13.76
CA PHE A 197 3.31 -7.78 -12.59
C PHE A 197 2.56 -6.49 -12.97
N GLY A 198 3.17 -5.64 -13.79
CA GLY A 198 2.55 -4.39 -14.24
C GLY A 198 1.22 -4.65 -14.96
N TYR A 199 1.18 -5.62 -15.87
CA TYR A 199 -0.02 -5.98 -16.63
C TYR A 199 -1.11 -6.54 -15.71
N MET A 200 -0.75 -7.42 -14.78
CA MET A 200 -1.69 -7.93 -13.77
C MET A 200 -2.32 -6.77 -12.98
N MET A 201 -1.51 -5.80 -12.54
CA MET A 201 -2.02 -4.63 -11.81
C MET A 201 -2.93 -3.76 -12.68
N LYS A 202 -2.62 -3.59 -13.98
CA LYS A 202 -3.52 -2.91 -14.93
C LYS A 202 -4.88 -3.58 -14.98
N VAL A 203 -4.93 -4.90 -15.13
CA VAL A 203 -6.20 -5.64 -15.23
C VAL A 203 -6.98 -5.56 -13.92
N LEU A 204 -6.32 -5.75 -12.78
CA LEU A 204 -6.98 -5.75 -11.46
C LEU A 204 -7.48 -4.36 -11.07
N MET A 205 -6.64 -3.33 -11.19
CA MET A 205 -6.97 -1.96 -10.78
C MET A 205 -7.84 -1.24 -11.79
N GLY A 206 -7.72 -1.60 -13.07
CA GLY A 206 -8.53 -1.11 -14.19
C GLY A 206 -9.90 -1.77 -14.29
N LYS A 207 -10.18 -2.85 -13.53
CA LYS A 207 -11.45 -3.58 -13.63
C LYS A 207 -12.64 -2.66 -13.34
N PRO A 208 -13.54 -2.43 -14.33
CA PRO A 208 -14.70 -1.58 -14.12
C PRO A 208 -15.64 -2.22 -13.08
N GLY A 209 -16.39 -1.40 -12.35
CA GLY A 209 -17.51 -1.90 -11.56
C GLY A 209 -18.67 -2.37 -12.46
N ASN A 210 -19.46 -3.32 -11.97
CA ASN A 210 -20.66 -3.74 -12.66
C ASN A 210 -21.75 -2.71 -12.38
N LYS A 211 -22.34 -2.08 -13.40
CA LYS A 211 -23.59 -1.32 -13.24
C LYS A 211 -24.74 -2.30 -12.98
N THR A 212 -24.81 -2.88 -11.79
CA THR A 212 -26.06 -3.45 -11.31
C THR A 212 -26.83 -2.28 -10.71
N ALA A 213 -27.72 -1.72 -11.54
CA ALA A 213 -28.78 -0.81 -11.11
C ALA A 213 -29.72 -1.53 -10.12
#